data_AF-A0A5E9B0X7-F1
#
_entry.id   AF-A0A5E9B0X7-F1
#
_cell.length_a   1.000
_cell.length_b   1.000
_cell.length_c   1.000
_cell.angle_alpha   90.00
_cell.angle_beta   90.00
_cell.angle_gamma   90.00
#
_symmetry.space_group_name_H-M   'P 1'
#
loop_
_entity.id
_entity.type
_entity.pdbx_description
1 polymer ?
#
loop_
_entity_poly.entity_id
_entity_poly.type
_entity_poly.pdbx_seq_one_letter_code
_entity_poly.pdbx_strand_id
1 'polypeptide(L)'
;MNAPLNIAMPKEASQAPKAYKLLIDGKHVDARDGRSVERVSPGHGFVVSRYAQAGAAEVEAAVQAAHKAFETGPWPRMKASERAAVLLEAADLI
;
A
#
# COMPACT_ATOMS: atom_id res chain seq x y z
N MET A 1 35.03 9.56 14.14
CA MET A 1 33.91 10.49 13.92
C MET A 1 33.74 10.64 12.42
N ASN A 2 32.71 10.03 11.84
CA ASN A 2 32.44 10.21 10.41
C ASN A 2 31.74 11.55 10.22
N ALA A 3 32.30 12.40 9.38
CA ALA A 3 31.67 13.65 8.96
C ALA A 3 30.28 13.34 8.37
N PRO A 4 29.26 14.18 8.62
CA PRO A 4 27.97 14.01 7.96
C PRO A 4 28.22 14.13 6.45
N LEU A 5 27.85 13.09 5.70
CA LEU A 5 27.83 13.13 4.25
C LEU A 5 26.97 14.32 3.84
N ASN A 6 27.58 15.33 3.22
CA ASN A 6 26.87 16.49 2.69
C ASN A 6 26.14 16.03 1.40
N ILE A 7 25.08 15.25 1.57
CA ILE A 7 24.22 14.81 0.48
C ILE A 7 23.38 16.03 0.12
N ALA A 8 23.77 16.71 -0.96
CA ALA A 8 22.91 17.72 -1.57
C ALA A 8 21.51 17.14 -1.77
N MET A 9 20.47 17.91 -1.45
CA MET A 9 19.08 17.46 -1.62
C MET A 9 18.90 16.86 -3.01
N PRO A 10 18.58 15.56 -3.14
CA PRO A 10 18.30 14.99 -4.44
C PRO A 10 17.11 15.74 -5.04
N LYS A 11 17.08 15.94 -6.36
CA LYS A 11 15.96 16.62 -7.05
C LYS A 11 14.60 16.02 -6.66
N GLU A 12 14.55 14.72 -6.37
CA GLU A 12 13.37 14.01 -5.87
C GLU A 12 12.85 14.57 -4.53
N ALA A 13 13.73 15.02 -3.65
CA ALA A 13 13.36 15.66 -2.38
C ALA A 13 12.83 17.10 -2.55
N SER A 14 12.94 17.68 -3.75
CA SER A 14 12.30 18.97 -4.08
C SER A 14 10.84 18.83 -4.53
N GLN A 15 10.36 17.60 -4.74
CA GLN A 15 8.98 17.32 -5.11
C GLN A 15 8.11 17.08 -3.87
N ALA A 16 6.82 17.41 -3.96
CA ALA A 16 5.87 17.11 -2.90
C ALA A 16 5.80 15.58 -2.68
N PRO A 17 5.76 15.10 -1.42
CA PRO A 17 5.67 13.67 -1.13
C PRO A 17 4.46 13.03 -1.81
N LYS A 18 4.67 11.88 -2.43
CA LYS A 18 3.58 11.16 -3.11
C LYS A 18 2.60 10.57 -2.09
N ALA A 19 1.31 10.83 -2.26
CA ALA A 19 0.26 10.30 -1.41
C ALA A 19 -0.29 8.96 -1.94
N TYR A 20 -0.54 8.02 -1.03
CA TYR A 20 -1.06 6.69 -1.30
C TYR A 20 -2.27 6.39 -0.42
N LYS A 21 -3.25 5.71 -1.02
CA LYS A 21 -4.50 5.28 -0.38
C LYS A 21 -4.42 3.81 0.05
N LEU A 22 -5.32 3.39 0.93
CA LEU A 22 -5.53 1.98 1.26
C LEU A 22 -6.26 1.29 0.10
N LEU A 23 -6.03 -0.01 -0.12
CA LEU A 23 -6.81 -0.82 -1.06
C LEU A 23 -7.67 -1.82 -0.27
N ILE A 24 -8.98 -1.60 -0.22
CA ILE A 24 -9.95 -2.41 0.55
C ILE A 24 -11.13 -2.74 -0.36
N ASP A 25 -11.53 -4.02 -0.44
CA ASP A 25 -12.62 -4.50 -1.29
C ASP A 25 -12.49 -4.06 -2.76
N GLY A 26 -11.26 -4.10 -3.28
CA GLY A 26 -10.94 -3.67 -4.65
C GLY A 26 -10.97 -2.16 -4.89
N LYS A 27 -11.08 -1.33 -3.85
CA LYS A 27 -11.21 0.13 -3.97
C LYS A 27 -10.10 0.87 -3.23
N HIS A 28 -9.63 1.96 -3.83
CA HIS A 28 -8.71 2.90 -3.17
C HIS A 28 -9.50 3.81 -2.22
N VAL A 29 -9.17 3.79 -0.93
CA VAL A 29 -9.87 4.55 0.12
C VAL A 29 -8.89 5.33 0.99
N ASP A 30 -9.30 6.51 1.44
CA ASP A 30 -8.58 7.26 2.48
C ASP A 30 -8.86 6.67 3.87
N ALA A 31 -8.04 7.02 4.86
CA ALA A 31 -8.37 6.74 6.25
C ALA A 31 -9.59 7.56 6.67
N ARG A 32 -10.58 6.95 7.35
CA ARG A 32 -11.80 7.68 7.75
C ARG A 32 -11.54 8.87 8.66
N ASP A 33 -10.49 8.80 9.46
CA ASP A 33 -10.06 9.89 10.35
C ASP A 33 -9.07 10.87 9.67
N GLY A 34 -8.78 10.68 8.39
CA GLY A 34 -7.88 11.52 7.60
C GLY A 34 -6.39 11.40 7.97
N ARG A 35 -6.00 10.50 8.88
CA ARG A 35 -4.60 10.36 9.28
C ARG A 35 -3.75 9.73 8.18
N SER A 36 -2.46 10.09 8.21
CA SER A 36 -1.46 9.53 7.29
C SER A 36 -0.13 9.29 7.99
N VAL A 37 0.62 8.30 7.52
CA VAL A 37 1.99 8.01 7.94
C VAL A 37 2.98 8.51 6.88
N GLU A 38 4.00 9.23 7.31
CA GLU A 38 5.10 9.69 6.46
C GLU A 38 6.20 8.62 6.38
N ARG A 39 6.68 8.32 5.17
CA ARG A 39 7.85 7.48 4.95
C ARG A 39 9.05 8.36 4.60
N VAL A 40 10.03 8.32 5.50
CA VAL A 40 11.30 9.01 5.34
C VAL A 40 12.28 8.10 4.61
N SER A 41 13.04 8.65 3.67
CA SER A 41 14.10 7.92 2.98
C SER A 41 15.30 7.73 3.90
N PRO A 42 15.81 6.49 4.11
CA PRO A 42 16.99 6.28 4.95
C PRO A 42 18.27 6.83 4.31
N GLY A 43 18.29 7.04 2.99
CA GLY A 43 19.48 7.52 2.29
C GLY A 43 19.73 9.02 2.43
N HIS A 44 18.70 9.82 2.69
CA HIS A 44 18.81 11.29 2.73
C HIS A 44 17.92 11.97 3.77
N GLY A 45 17.11 11.23 4.54
CA GLY A 45 16.33 11.78 5.66
C GLY A 45 15.12 12.65 5.29
N PHE A 46 14.76 12.74 4.00
CA PHE A 46 13.58 13.51 3.56
C PHE A 46 12.35 12.61 3.42
N VAL A 47 11.17 13.18 3.67
CA VAL A 47 9.89 12.52 3.43
C VAL A 47 9.68 12.37 1.92
N VAL A 48 9.41 11.14 1.47
CA VAL A 48 9.22 10.85 0.04
C VAL A 48 7.82 10.35 -0.28
N SER A 49 7.09 9.83 0.71
CA SER A 49 5.71 9.41 0.53
C SER A 49 4.87 9.52 1.80
N ARG A 50 3.55 9.63 1.61
CA ARG A 50 2.50 9.63 2.64
C ARG A 50 1.52 8.50 2.34
N TYR A 51 1.18 7.72 3.36
CA TYR A 51 0.21 6.62 3.24
C TYR A 51 -0.96 6.89 4.17
N ALA A 52 -2.20 6.70 3.71
CA ALA A 52 -3.37 6.70 4.58
C ALA A 52 -3.15 5.72 5.76
N GLN A 53 -3.36 6.20 6.99
CA GLN A 53 -3.15 5.41 8.20
C GLN A 53 -4.42 4.63 8.54
N ALA A 54 -4.43 3.32 8.29
CA ALA A 54 -5.57 2.48 8.67
C ALA A 54 -5.79 2.49 10.19
N GLY A 55 -7.02 2.79 10.60
CA GLY A 55 -7.50 2.62 11.96
C GLY A 55 -8.33 1.34 12.12
N ALA A 56 -8.96 1.17 13.29
CA ALA A 56 -9.79 0.00 13.59
C ALA A 56 -10.91 -0.20 12.56
N ALA A 57 -11.47 0.90 12.06
CA ALA A 57 -12.61 0.89 11.17
C ALA A 57 -12.26 0.42 9.73
N GLU A 58 -11.06 0.74 9.25
CA GLU A 58 -10.52 0.22 7.98
C GLU A 58 -10.11 -1.25 8.13
N VAL A 59 -9.52 -1.62 9.26
CA VAL A 59 -9.18 -3.02 9.56
C VAL A 59 -10.43 -3.89 9.57
N GLU A 60 -11.49 -3.45 10.26
CA GLU A 60 -12.77 -4.16 10.27
C GLU A 60 -13.35 -4.29 8.85
N ALA A 61 -13.36 -3.21 8.07
CA ALA A 61 -13.83 -3.26 6.68
C ALA A 61 -13.01 -4.24 5.81
N ALA A 62 -11.69 -4.29 5.98
CA ALA A 62 -10.81 -5.21 5.27
C ALA A 62 -11.08 -6.67 5.67
N VAL A 63 -11.26 -6.95 6.97
CA VAL A 63 -11.60 -8.29 7.46
C VAL A 63 -12.94 -8.75 6.92
N GLN A 64 -13.96 -7.90 6.95
CA GLN A 64 -15.29 -8.23 6.43
C GLN A 64 -15.26 -8.49 4.92
N ALA A 65 -14.51 -7.68 4.15
CA ALA A 65 -14.34 -7.88 2.71
C ALA A 65 -13.63 -9.21 2.41
N ALA A 66 -12.53 -9.50 3.12
CA ALA A 66 -11.81 -10.76 2.96
C ALA A 66 -12.68 -11.98 3.34
N HIS A 67 -13.42 -11.89 4.44
CA HIS A 67 -14.34 -12.94 4.87
C HIS A 67 -15.44 -13.18 3.83
N LYS A 68 -16.08 -12.13 3.33
CA LYS A 68 -17.09 -12.23 2.27
C LYS A 68 -16.52 -12.85 0.98
N ALA A 69 -15.32 -12.45 0.57
CA ALA A 69 -14.66 -13.00 -0.61
C ALA A 69 -14.33 -14.48 -0.45
N PHE A 70 -14.04 -14.93 0.77
CA PHE A 70 -13.85 -16.34 1.07
C PHE A 70 -15.18 -17.10 1.12
N GLU A 71 -16.14 -16.62 1.90
CA GLU A 71 -17.41 -17.33 2.10
C GLU A 71 -18.27 -17.38 0.85
N THR A 72 -18.26 -16.34 0.00
CA THR A 72 -19.19 -16.24 -1.15
C THR A 72 -18.50 -15.97 -2.47
N GLY A 73 -17.23 -15.57 -2.45
CA GLY A 73 -16.50 -15.21 -3.66
C GLY A 73 -16.02 -16.42 -4.47
N PRO A 74 -15.55 -16.15 -5.71
CA PRO A 74 -15.11 -17.19 -6.62
C PRO A 74 -13.75 -17.78 -6.22
N TRP A 75 -12.89 -17.01 -5.54
CA TRP A 75 -11.49 -17.38 -5.27
C TRP A 75 -11.30 -18.75 -4.59
N PRO A 76 -11.96 -19.07 -3.45
CA PRO A 76 -11.80 -20.39 -2.84
C PRO A 76 -12.52 -21.52 -3.60
N ARG A 77 -13.41 -21.20 -4.55
CA ARG A 77 -14.16 -22.16 -5.36
C ARG A 77 -13.49 -22.48 -6.71
N MET A 78 -12.55 -21.64 -7.13
CA MET A 78 -11.72 -21.87 -8.31
C MET A 78 -10.88 -23.14 -8.15
N LYS A 79 -10.63 -23.82 -9.27
CA LYS A 79 -9.62 -24.88 -9.36
C LYS A 79 -8.23 -24.31 -9.11
N ALA A 80 -7.30 -25.16 -8.70
CA ALA A 80 -5.91 -24.75 -8.50
C ALA A 80 -5.29 -24.12 -9.76
N SER A 81 -5.59 -24.67 -10.96
CA SER A 81 -5.12 -24.16 -12.24
C SER A 81 -5.67 -22.77 -12.58
N GLU A 82 -6.92 -22.48 -12.21
CA GLU A 82 -7.55 -21.17 -12.47
C GLU A 82 -6.91 -20.10 -11.58
N ARG A 83 -6.67 -20.40 -10.30
CA ARG A 83 -5.92 -19.49 -9.42
C ARG A 83 -4.49 -19.27 -9.90
N ALA A 84 -3.82 -20.32 -10.37
CA ALA A 84 -2.47 -20.21 -10.92
C ALA A 84 -2.42 -19.27 -12.13
N ALA A 85 -3.39 -19.38 -13.05
CA ALA A 85 -3.49 -18.48 -14.20
C ALA A 85 -3.63 -17.01 -13.78
N VAL A 86 -4.51 -16.71 -12.81
CA VAL A 86 -4.69 -15.33 -12.29
C VAL A 86 -3.41 -14.80 -11.64
N LEU A 87 -2.71 -15.63 -10.85
CA LEU A 87 -1.45 -15.23 -10.21
C LEU A 87 -0.33 -14.99 -11.24
N LEU A 88 -0.27 -15.78 -12.32
CA LEU A 88 0.69 -15.58 -13.41
C LEU A 88 0.38 -14.31 -14.20
N GLU A 89 -0.88 -14.04 -14.51
CA GLU A 89 -1.29 -12.78 -15.14
C GLU A 89 -0.91 -11.57 -14.28
N ALA A 90 -1.09 -11.66 -12.96
CA ALA A 90 -0.64 -10.60 -12.05
C ALA A 90 0.89 -10.41 -12.06
N ALA A 91 1.65 -11.49 -12.24
CA ALA A 91 3.12 -11.43 -12.34
C ALA A 91 3.58 -10.78 -13.65
N ASP A 92 2.87 -11.00 -14.76
CA ASP A 92 3.17 -10.37 -16.06
C ASP A 92 2.97 -8.85 -16.04
N LEU A 93 2.28 -8.31 -15.02
CA LEU A 93 2.00 -6.88 -14.86
C LEU A 93 3.00 -6.13 -13.96
N ILE A 94 3.96 -6.82 -13.31
CA ILE A 94 4.91 -6.26 -12.33
C ILE A 94 6.35 -6.42 -12.83
#